data_AF-A0A0E3WZ20-F1
#
_entry.id   AF-A0A0E3WZ20-F1
#
_cell.length_a   1.000
_cell.length_b   1.000
_cell.length_c   1.000
_cell.angle_alpha   90.00
_cell.angle_beta   90.00
_cell.angle_gamma   90.00
#
_symmetry.space_group_name_H-M   'P 1'
#
loop_
_entity.id
_entity.type
_entity.pdbx_description
1 polymer ?
#
loop_
_entity_poly.entity_id
_entity_poly.type
_entity_poly.pdbx_seq_one_letter_code
_entity_poly.pdbx_strand_id
1 'polypeptide(L)' 'MIAELDAINVYEQMANLTKSEEIRKILLDIARKEKIHVAMFETVLLQTDKEFLKIYSDYALARSRK' A
#
# COMPACT_ATOMS: atom_id res chain seq x y z
N MET A 1 0.70 -0.78 8.88
CA MET A 1 1.50 -0.55 7.66
C MET A 1 2.18 -1.83 7.17
N ILE A 2 3.16 -2.41 7.88
CA ILE A 2 3.90 -3.60 7.41
C ILE A 2 2.97 -4.78 7.08
N ALA A 3 2.07 -5.14 7.99
CA ALA A 3 1.12 -6.23 7.77
C ALA A 3 0.21 -6.00 6.54
N GLU A 4 -0.20 -4.76 6.29
CA GLU A 4 -1.02 -4.40 5.13
C GLU A 4 -0.22 -4.55 3.83
N LEU A 5 1.05 -4.12 3.82
CA LEU A 5 1.94 -4.28 2.66
C LEU A 5 2.22 -5.75 2.37
N ASP A 6 2.43 -6.57 3.40
CA ASP A 6 2.58 -8.01 3.27
C ASP A 6 1.30 -8.65 2.71
N ALA A 7 0.13 -8.25 3.21
CA ALA A 7 -1.17 -8.73 2.74
C ALA A 7 -1.40 -8.38 1.25
N ILE A 8 -1.09 -7.15 0.82
CA ILE A 8 -1.15 -6.76 -0.60
C ILE A 8 -0.32 -7.72 -1.45
N ASN A 9 0.95 -7.92 -1.08
CA ASN A 9 1.87 -8.76 -1.83
C ASN A 9 1.39 -10.22 -1.88
N VAL A 10 0.93 -10.78 -0.76
CA VAL A 10 0.40 -12.14 -0.68
C VAL A 10 -0.85 -12.30 -1.55
N TYR A 11 -1.83 -11.39 -1.46
CA TYR A 11 -3.05 -11.48 -2.25
C TYR A 11 -2.80 -11.32 -3.75
N GLU A 12 -1.90 -10.43 -4.17
CA GLU A 12 -1.51 -10.29 -5.58
C GLU A 12 -0.81 -11.56 -6.10
N GLN A 13 0.07 -12.19 -5.30
CA GLN A 13 0.69 -13.46 -5.68
C GLN A 13 -0.34 -14.59 -5.79
N MET A 14 -1.25 -14.72 -4.82
CA MET A 14 -2.33 -15.71 -4.88
C MET A 14 -3.25 -15.48 -6.09
N ALA A 15 -3.53 -14.22 -6.43
CA ALA A 15 -4.31 -13.84 -7.60
C ALA A 15 -3.65 -14.27 -8.92
N ASN A 16 -2.32 -14.22 -8.98
CA ASN A 16 -1.55 -14.68 -10.15
C ASN A 16 -1.45 -16.21 -10.25
N LEU A 17 -1.56 -16.93 -9.14
CA LEU A 17 -1.45 -18.40 -9.10
C LEU A 17 -2.79 -19.13 -9.30
N THR A 18 -3.91 -18.48 -8.99
CA THR A 18 -5.24 -19.11 -9.10
C THR A 18 -5.70 -19.25 -10.55
N LYS A 19 -6.38 -20.37 -10.86
CA LYS A 19 -7.01 -20.61 -12.17
C LYS A 19 -8.46 -20.10 -12.25
N SER A 20 -9.05 -19.72 -11.11
CA SER A 20 -10.44 -19.23 -11.06
C SER A 20 -10.51 -17.72 -11.27
N GLU A 21 -11.28 -17.29 -12.28
CA GLU A 21 -11.59 -15.87 -12.55
C GLU A 21 -12.27 -15.17 -11.38
N GLU A 22 -13.18 -15.87 -10.71
CA GLU A 22 -13.91 -15.32 -9.57
C GLU A 22 -12.99 -15.11 -8.37
N ILE A 23 -12.19 -16.12 -8.01
CA ILE A 23 -11.25 -16.04 -6.89
C ILE A 23 -10.20 -14.94 -7.15
N ARG A 24 -9.69 -14.84 -8.38
CA ARG A 24 -8.74 -13.79 -8.74
C ARG A 24 -9.32 -12.40 -8.53
N LYS A 25 -10.56 -12.16 -8.97
CA LYS A 25 -11.23 -10.87 -8.78
C LYS A 25 -11.37 -10.52 -7.30
N ILE A 26 -11.75 -11.50 -6.47
CA ILE A 26 -11.87 -11.31 -5.02
C ILE A 26 -10.51 -10.97 -4.41
N LEU A 27 -9.46 -11.72 -4.73
CA LEU A 27 -8.12 -11.48 -4.19
C LEU A 27 -7.58 -10.09 -4.58
N LEU A 28 -7.77 -9.65 -5.82
CA LEU A 28 -7.37 -8.32 -6.27
C LEU A 28 -8.18 -7.20 -5.60
N ASP A 29 -9.47 -7.43 -5.33
CA ASP A 29 -10.31 -6.48 -4.58
C ASP A 29 -9.84 -6.36 -3.11
N ILE A 30 -9.47 -7.48 -2.47
CA ILE A 30 -8.91 -7.47 -1.12
C ILE A 30 -7.56 -6.72 -1.13
N ALA A 31 -6.64 -7.03 -2.05
CA ALA A 31 -5.38 -6.31 -2.17
C ALA A 31 -5.58 -4.79 -2.39
N ARG A 32 -6.61 -4.38 -3.13
CA ARG A 32 -6.99 -2.97 -3.26
C ARG A 32 -7.43 -2.37 -1.93
N LYS A 33 -8.21 -3.09 -1.12
CA LYS A 33 -8.66 -2.61 0.21
C LYS A 33 -7.49 -2.42 1.18
N GLU A 34 -6.53 -3.33 1.18
CA GLU A 34 -5.34 -3.18 2.03
C GLU A 34 -4.49 -1.95 1.64
N LYS A 35 -4.46 -1.57 0.35
CA LYS A 35 -3.84 -0.29 -0.08
C LYS A 35 -4.53 0.93 0.54
N ILE A 36 -5.84 0.86 0.77
CA ILE A 36 -6.58 1.91 1.48
C ILE A 36 -6.14 1.96 2.95
N HIS A 37 -5.99 0.80 3.61
CA HIS A 37 -5.49 0.76 5.00
C HIS A 37 -4.07 1.31 5.13
N VAL A 38 -3.17 1.00 4.19
CA VAL A 38 -1.82 1.60 4.13
C VAL A 38 -1.91 3.12 4.06
N ALA A 39 -2.71 3.67 3.14
CA ALA A 39 -2.87 5.11 2.98
C ALA A 39 -3.45 5.79 4.23
N MET A 40 -4.40 5.15 4.90
CA MET A 40 -4.97 5.64 6.17
C MET A 40 -3.91 5.72 7.27
N PHE A 41 -3.11 4.66 7.43
CA PHE A 41 -2.02 4.67 8.42
C PHE A 41 -0.95 5.72 8.08
N GLU A 42 -0.55 5.81 6.81
CA GLU A 42 0.43 6.80 6.35
C GLU A 42 -0.07 8.23 6.59
N THR A 43 -1.35 8.50 6.34
CA THR A 43 -1.97 9.80 6.60
C THR A 43 -1.86 10.19 8.08
N VAL A 44 -2.18 9.26 8.99
CA VAL A 44 -2.06 9.50 10.43
C VAL A 44 -0.59 9.72 10.82
N LEU A 45 0.34 8.97 10.24
CA LEU A 45 1.77 9.12 10.52
C LEU A 45 2.29 10.48 10.06
N LEU A 46 1.92 10.93 8.87
CA LEU A 46 2.26 12.28 8.36
C LEU A 46 1.71 13.42 9.22
N GLN A 47 0.56 13.21 9.88
CA GLN A 47 -0.06 14.20 10.76
C GLN A 47 0.57 14.24 12.17
N THR A 48 1.05 13.10 12.65
CA THR A 48 1.48 12.93 14.05
C THR A 48 3.00 12.95 14.23
N ASP A 49 3.78 12.62 13.21
CA ASP A 49 5.24 12.59 13.25
C ASP A 49 5.87 13.64 12.32
N LYS A 50 6.43 14.69 12.93
CA LYS A 50 7.06 15.82 12.22
C LYS A 50 8.36 15.43 11.52
N GLU A 51 9.13 14.50 12.09
CA GLU A 51 10.38 14.03 11.46
C GLU A 51 10.02 13.22 10.21
N PHE A 52 9.06 12.30 10.34
CA PHE A 52 8.55 11.53 9.22
C PHE A 52 8.02 12.44 8.10
N LEU A 53 7.19 13.45 8.42
CA LEU A 53 6.69 14.40 7.44
C LEU A 53 7.81 15.13 6.68
N LYS A 54 8.84 15.59 7.40
CA LYS A 54 9.98 16.30 6.80
C LYS A 54 10.73 15.37 5.85
N ILE A 55 11.12 14.19 6.33
CA ILE A 55 11.83 13.17 5.54
C ILE A 55 10.99 12.81 4.31
N TYR A 56 9.71 12.50 4.49
CA TYR A 56 8.81 12.12 3.41
C TYR A 56 8.74 13.20 2.32
N SER A 57 8.59 14.46 2.73
CA SER A 57 8.53 15.60 1.81
C SER A 57 9.84 15.74 1.01
N ASP A 58 10.99 15.58 1.66
CA ASP A 58 12.29 15.66 1.01
C ASP A 58 12.45 14.56 -0.07
N TYR A 59 12.07 13.32 0.24
CA TYR A 59 12.13 12.20 -0.71
C TYR A 59 11.07 12.29 -1.83
N ALA A 60 9.86 12.76 -1.52
CA ALA A 60 8.79 12.93 -2.50
C ALA A 60 9.14 14.01 -3.53
N LEU A 61 9.69 15.14 -3.08
CA LEU A 61 10.09 16.26 -3.95
C LEU A 61 11.39 15.96 -4.73
N ALA A 62 12.27 15.09 -4.22
CA ALA A 62 13.44 14.63 -4.97
C ALA A 62 13.05 13.90 -6.27
N ARG A 63 11.86 13.28 -6.32
CA ARG A 63 11.34 12.62 -7.54
C ARG A 63 10.73 13.59 -8.55
N SER A 64 10.43 14.84 -8.18
CA SER A 64 9.79 15.83 -9.09
C SER A 64 10.77 16.73 -9.83
N ARG A 65 12.08 16.60 -9.61
CA ARG A 65 13.14 17.41 -10.24
C ARG A 65 13.77 16.75 -11.48
N LYS A 66 13.10 15.78 -12.10
CA LYS A 66 13.49 15.19 -13.39
C LYS A 66 12.49 15.55 -14.47
#